data_AF-A0A4D7JXJ9-F1
#
_entry.id   AF-A0A4D7JXJ9-F1
#
_cell.length_a   1.000
_cell.length_b   1.000
_cell.length_c   1.000
_cell.angle_alpha   90.00
_cell.angle_beta   90.00
_cell.angle_gamma   90.00
#
_symmetry.space_group_name_H-M   'P 1'
#
loop_
_entity.id
_entity.type
_entity.pdbx_description
1 polymer ?
#
loop_
_entity_poly.entity_id
_entity_poly.type
_entity_poly.pdbx_seq_one_letter_code
_entity_poly.pdbx_strand_id
1 'polypeptide(L)'
;MLRYDLIPTNCINGVGLIINDDKPRWLTLYNNIPSLDRHVFIIEPNENKKLDIQFVNVSSFYVASQSKKSVDNNEDKIKEYAENNGISEINTVKTKGYDNPDLPYRITIIGETEVSSINGDLIIKPFLNFPLSENPFKEKTRSYPVDFIFPFKQQFISKIKVPEGYKVKHLPESFNNENEMADIDIKYDQRANILNIIANFNLKKNVYSPEEYPELKKSFKLMVEKFNKEIILATDTDSEI
;
A
#
# COMPACT_ATOMS: atom_id res chain seq x y z
N MET A 1 4.94 20.03 1.87
CA MET A 1 5.63 20.75 0.76
C MET A 1 5.60 19.88 -0.49
N LEU A 2 5.31 20.47 -1.66
CA LEU A 2 5.30 19.79 -2.96
C LEU A 2 6.59 20.15 -3.73
N ARG A 3 7.08 19.25 -4.60
CA ARG A 3 8.23 19.53 -5.47
C ARG A 3 7.91 20.62 -6.48
N TYR A 4 8.91 21.44 -6.82
CA TYR A 4 8.71 22.65 -7.63
C TYR A 4 8.25 22.35 -9.07
N ASP A 5 8.58 21.17 -9.61
CA ASP A 5 8.21 20.72 -10.95
C ASP A 5 6.83 20.04 -11.00
N LEU A 6 6.11 19.97 -9.87
CA LEU A 6 4.77 19.42 -9.79
C LEU A 6 3.73 20.52 -9.63
N ILE A 7 2.67 20.42 -10.43
CA ILE A 7 1.52 21.31 -10.34
C ILE A 7 0.71 20.97 -9.07
N PRO A 8 0.34 21.95 -8.22
CA PRO A 8 -0.57 21.71 -7.09
C PRO A 8 -1.84 21.00 -7.52
N THR A 9 -2.35 20.07 -6.72
CA THR A 9 -3.48 19.20 -7.12
C THR A 9 -4.76 19.98 -7.43
N ASN A 10 -4.98 21.13 -6.79
CA ASN A 10 -6.10 22.04 -7.06
C ASN A 10 -5.94 22.87 -8.35
N CYS A 11 -4.76 22.83 -8.97
CA CYS A 11 -4.46 23.50 -10.23
C CYS A 11 -4.41 22.53 -11.42
N ILE A 12 -4.57 21.22 -11.19
CA ILE A 12 -4.72 20.23 -12.27
C ILE A 12 -6.17 20.29 -12.77
N ASN A 13 -6.40 21.09 -13.81
CA ASN A 13 -7.72 21.33 -14.41
C ASN A 13 -7.77 20.98 -15.92
N GLY A 14 -6.91 20.06 -16.37
CA GLY A 14 -6.88 19.56 -17.73
C GLY A 14 -6.05 20.41 -18.69
N VAL A 15 -6.32 21.72 -18.82
CA VAL A 15 -5.59 22.60 -19.74
C VAL A 15 -5.20 23.92 -19.08
N GLY A 16 -3.98 24.37 -19.35
CA GLY A 16 -3.44 25.66 -18.96
C GLY A 16 -3.19 26.54 -20.17
N LEU A 17 -3.42 27.85 -20.03
CA LEU A 17 -3.04 28.84 -21.03
C LEU A 17 -1.67 29.41 -20.67
N ILE A 18 -0.71 29.27 -21.58
CA ILE A 18 0.59 29.92 -21.48
C ILE A 18 0.46 31.28 -22.16
N ILE A 19 0.67 32.35 -21.40
CA ILE A 19 0.69 33.72 -21.89
C ILE A 19 2.16 34.13 -22.04
N ASN A 20 2.64 34.16 -23.27
CA ASN A 20 3.92 34.76 -23.67
C ASN A 20 3.63 35.93 -24.63
N ASP A 21 4.52 36.92 -24.66
CA ASP A 21 4.33 38.20 -25.37
C ASP A 21 3.94 38.07 -26.87
N ASP A 22 4.27 36.95 -27.53
CA ASP A 22 4.07 36.82 -28.98
C ASP A 22 3.00 35.80 -29.45
N LYS A 23 2.40 34.98 -28.56
CA LYS A 23 1.21 34.13 -28.87
C LYS A 23 0.76 33.27 -27.67
N PRO A 24 -0.53 33.35 -27.26
CA PRO A 24 -1.09 32.42 -26.30
C PRO A 24 -1.14 31.00 -26.85
N ARG A 25 -0.76 30.01 -26.03
CA ARG A 25 -0.90 28.58 -26.38
C ARG A 25 -1.53 27.78 -25.25
N TRP A 26 -2.45 26.90 -25.60
CA TRP A 26 -3.01 25.93 -24.67
C TRP A 26 -2.06 24.75 -24.51
N LEU A 27 -1.81 24.33 -23.28
CA LEU A 27 -1.03 23.14 -22.94
C LEU A 27 -1.84 22.25 -22.02
N THR A 28 -1.84 20.97 -22.29
CA THR A 28 -2.52 20.00 -21.44
C THR A 28 -1.72 19.73 -20.18
N LEU A 29 -2.34 19.95 -19.02
CA LEU A 29 -1.74 19.77 -17.70
C LEU A 29 -1.97 18.34 -17.22
N TYR A 30 -1.39 17.36 -17.93
CA TYR A 30 -1.37 15.98 -17.45
C TYR A 30 -0.11 15.70 -16.64
N ASN A 31 -0.28 15.12 -15.46
CA ASN A 31 0.83 14.53 -14.72
C ASN A 31 0.85 13.02 -14.94
N ASN A 32 1.82 12.56 -15.74
CA ASN A 32 2.01 11.14 -16.04
C ASN A 32 3.07 10.47 -15.16
N ILE A 33 3.64 11.19 -14.18
CA ILE A 33 4.62 10.62 -13.26
C ILE A 33 3.85 9.91 -12.14
N PRO A 34 3.89 8.56 -12.07
CA PRO A 34 3.18 7.84 -11.03
C PRO A 34 3.79 8.13 -9.66
N SER A 35 2.95 8.53 -8.72
CA SER A 35 3.33 8.65 -7.31
C SER A 35 3.42 7.26 -6.68
N LEU A 36 4.46 7.00 -5.90
CA LEU A 36 4.67 5.72 -5.21
C LEU A 36 4.17 5.81 -3.77
N ASP A 37 3.50 4.78 -3.32
CA ASP A 37 3.23 4.47 -1.92
C ASP A 37 3.72 3.04 -1.63
N ARG A 38 4.86 2.92 -0.95
CA ARG A 38 5.49 1.63 -0.66
C ARG A 38 5.45 1.35 0.84
N HIS A 39 4.89 0.20 1.19
CA HIS A 39 4.80 -0.34 2.54
C HIS A 39 5.71 -1.56 2.65
N VAL A 40 6.65 -1.55 3.58
CA VAL A 40 7.57 -2.66 3.84
C VAL A 40 7.40 -3.13 5.28
N PHE A 41 7.21 -4.43 5.44
CA PHE A 41 7.02 -5.10 6.73
C PHE A 41 8.12 -6.14 6.91
N ILE A 42 8.77 -6.12 8.07
CA ILE A 42 9.53 -7.24 8.59
C ILE A 42 8.78 -7.71 9.83
N ILE A 43 8.38 -8.98 9.81
CA ILE A 43 7.52 -9.60 10.82
C ILE A 43 8.28 -10.77 11.42
N GLU A 44 8.57 -10.70 12.71
CA GLU A 44 9.30 -11.75 13.43
C GLU A 44 8.56 -12.16 14.71
N PRO A 45 8.39 -13.46 14.99
CA PRO A 45 7.81 -13.92 16.24
C PRO A 45 8.73 -13.61 17.42
N ASN A 46 8.15 -13.14 18.53
CA ASN A 46 8.86 -12.87 19.77
C ASN A 46 8.51 -13.87 20.88
N GLU A 47 9.27 -13.83 21.98
CA GLU A 47 9.14 -14.77 23.11
C GLU A 47 7.80 -14.63 23.85
N ASN A 48 7.09 -13.51 23.68
CA ASN A 48 5.83 -13.19 24.35
C ASN A 48 4.59 -13.65 23.56
N LYS A 49 4.77 -14.54 22.58
CA LYS A 49 3.70 -14.97 21.66
C LYS A 49 3.07 -13.80 20.88
N LYS A 50 3.83 -12.76 20.61
CA LYS A 50 3.46 -11.66 19.72
C LYS A 50 4.38 -11.66 18.50
N LEU A 51 4.12 -10.75 17.56
CA LEU A 51 4.97 -10.52 16.41
C LEU A 51 5.61 -9.12 16.54
N ASP A 52 6.94 -9.07 16.51
CA ASP A 52 7.69 -7.84 16.33
C ASP A 52 7.51 -7.35 14.90
N ILE A 53 7.20 -6.07 14.76
CA ILE A 53 6.93 -5.41 13.47
C ILE A 53 7.92 -4.27 13.26
N GLN A 54 8.72 -4.38 12.21
CA GLN A 54 9.37 -3.22 11.61
C GLN A 54 8.60 -2.81 10.36
N PHE A 55 7.94 -1.66 10.44
CA PHE A 55 7.21 -1.06 9.33
C PHE A 55 7.97 0.13 8.74
N VAL A 56 8.03 0.18 7.42
CA VAL A 56 8.57 1.32 6.68
C VAL A 56 7.59 1.72 5.58
N ASN A 57 7.08 2.96 5.66
CA ASN A 57 6.43 3.60 4.53
C ASN A 57 7.43 4.47 3.76
N VAL A 58 7.40 4.39 2.43
CA VAL A 58 8.12 5.29 1.53
C VAL A 58 7.14 5.82 0.49
N SER A 59 6.90 7.13 0.51
CA SER A 59 6.02 7.80 -0.43
C SER A 59 6.77 8.82 -1.31
N SER A 60 6.33 9.00 -2.55
CA SER A 60 6.89 9.99 -3.50
C SER A 60 5.84 10.95 -4.05
N PHE A 61 6.30 12.09 -4.58
CA PHE A 61 5.49 13.07 -5.30
C PHE A 61 4.19 13.46 -4.58
N TYR A 62 3.02 13.27 -5.20
CA TYR A 62 1.75 13.69 -4.61
C TYR A 62 1.34 12.85 -3.41
N VAL A 63 1.60 11.54 -3.43
CA VAL A 63 1.37 10.66 -2.26
C VAL A 63 2.20 11.15 -1.08
N ALA A 64 3.47 11.50 -1.30
CA ALA A 64 4.31 12.08 -0.25
C ALA A 64 3.72 13.40 0.27
N SER A 65 3.24 14.28 -0.61
CA SER A 65 2.61 15.52 -0.18
C SER A 65 1.31 15.28 0.60
N GLN A 66 0.52 14.27 0.26
CA GLN A 66 -0.69 13.90 1.00
C GLN A 66 -0.34 13.33 2.38
N SER A 67 0.60 12.39 2.45
CA SER A 67 1.09 11.80 3.70
C SER A 67 1.68 12.87 4.63
N LYS A 68 2.54 13.76 4.11
CA LYS A 68 3.08 14.90 4.89
C LYS A 68 1.97 15.79 5.45
N LYS A 69 0.87 16.01 4.72
CA LYS A 69 -0.27 16.82 5.22
C LYS A 69 -1.12 16.07 6.25
N SER A 70 -1.31 14.76 6.10
CA SER A 70 -2.15 13.98 7.01
C SER A 70 -1.52 13.83 8.39
N VAL A 71 -0.24 13.47 8.43
CA VAL A 71 0.46 13.24 9.71
C VAL A 71 1.29 14.44 10.17
N ASP A 72 1.63 15.38 9.30
CA ASP A 72 2.37 16.61 9.63
C ASP A 72 3.68 16.38 10.42
N ASN A 73 4.36 15.26 10.14
CA ASN A 73 5.53 14.80 10.90
C ASN A 73 5.31 14.69 12.42
N ASN A 74 4.05 14.68 12.86
CA ASN A 74 3.68 14.59 14.26
C ASN A 74 3.69 13.12 14.68
N GLU A 75 4.47 12.81 15.71
CA GLU A 75 4.67 11.44 16.18
C GLU A 75 3.36 10.76 16.61
N ASP A 76 2.47 11.47 17.30
CA ASP A 76 1.20 10.91 17.78
C ASP A 76 0.27 10.55 16.62
N LYS A 77 0.17 11.40 15.60
CA LYS A 77 -0.59 11.09 14.37
C LYS A 77 0.00 9.91 13.61
N ILE A 78 1.32 9.77 13.60
CA ILE A 78 2.00 8.63 12.97
C ILE A 78 1.71 7.34 13.74
N LYS A 79 1.74 7.40 15.07
CA LYS A 79 1.36 6.26 15.94
C LYS A 79 -0.09 5.87 15.74
N GLU A 80 -1.00 6.83 15.78
CA GLU A 80 -2.44 6.60 15.54
C GLU A 80 -2.68 5.94 14.18
N TYR A 81 -2.00 6.41 13.12
CA TYR A 81 -2.08 5.78 11.81
C TYR A 81 -1.62 4.31 11.86
N ALA A 82 -0.53 4.00 12.54
CA ALA A 82 -0.02 2.64 12.64
C ALA A 82 -0.90 1.73 13.51
N GLU A 83 -1.43 2.24 14.62
CA GLU A 83 -2.36 1.55 15.53
C GLU A 83 -3.66 1.17 14.82
N ASN A 84 -4.24 2.11 14.07
CA ASN A 84 -5.41 1.86 13.23
C ASN A 84 -5.16 0.80 12.15
N ASN A 85 -3.90 0.54 11.81
CA ASN A 85 -3.50 -0.47 10.83
C ASN A 85 -2.92 -1.76 11.45
N GLY A 86 -3.06 -1.93 12.77
CA GLY A 86 -2.74 -3.16 13.48
C GLY A 86 -1.30 -3.26 14.00
N ILE A 87 -0.62 -2.13 14.22
CA ILE A 87 0.67 -2.10 14.95
C ILE A 87 0.43 -1.48 16.33
N SER A 88 0.66 -2.22 17.40
CA SER A 88 0.56 -1.77 18.78
C SER A 88 1.94 -1.63 19.43
N GLU A 89 1.99 -1.14 20.67
CA GLU A 89 3.22 -1.08 21.49
C GLU A 89 4.39 -0.39 20.77
N ILE A 90 4.06 0.71 20.08
CA ILE A 90 5.03 1.44 19.25
C ILE A 90 6.09 2.09 20.13
N ASN A 91 7.32 1.60 20.01
CA ASN A 91 8.46 2.11 20.76
C ASN A 91 9.34 3.07 19.95
N THR A 92 9.26 3.03 18.62
CA THR A 92 10.10 3.85 17.74
C THR A 92 9.26 4.44 16.62
N VAL A 93 9.42 5.75 16.40
CA VAL A 93 8.99 6.44 15.18
C VAL A 93 10.16 7.27 14.67
N LYS A 94 10.50 7.13 13.39
CA LYS A 94 11.54 7.92 12.72
C LYS A 94 11.05 8.38 11.36
N THR A 95 11.33 9.62 11.01
CA THR A 95 10.98 10.17 9.70
C THR A 95 12.20 10.72 8.98
N LYS A 96 12.15 10.72 7.64
CA LYS A 96 13.18 11.31 6.77
C LYS A 96 12.54 11.92 5.54
N GLY A 97 13.10 13.05 5.09
CA GLY A 97 12.65 13.73 3.87
C GLY A 97 11.37 14.56 4.01
N TYR A 98 10.93 14.88 5.24
CA TYR A 98 9.75 15.72 5.46
C TYR A 98 9.96 17.14 4.88
N ASP A 99 11.05 17.80 5.26
CA ASP A 99 11.37 19.19 4.85
C ASP A 99 11.97 19.33 3.45
N ASN A 100 12.33 18.22 2.80
CA ASN A 100 12.90 18.23 1.46
C ASN A 100 11.87 17.73 0.44
N PRO A 101 11.40 18.56 -0.49
CA PRO A 101 10.40 18.18 -1.48
C PRO A 101 10.96 17.35 -2.64
N ASP A 102 12.28 17.30 -2.83
CA ASP A 102 12.95 16.46 -3.83
C ASP A 102 13.21 15.04 -3.32
N LEU A 103 13.11 14.81 -2.01
CA LEU A 103 13.29 13.49 -1.41
C LEU A 103 11.94 12.80 -1.15
N PRO A 104 11.88 11.46 -1.30
CA PRO A 104 10.76 10.68 -0.78
C PRO A 104 10.56 10.91 0.71
N TYR A 105 9.31 10.89 1.16
CA TYR A 105 8.99 10.89 2.57
C TYR A 105 9.04 9.45 3.08
N ARG A 106 9.87 9.23 4.10
CA ARG A 106 10.03 7.92 4.73
C ARG A 106 9.58 8.01 6.18
N ILE A 107 8.72 7.09 6.59
CA ILE A 107 8.36 6.84 7.97
C ILE A 107 8.84 5.43 8.32
N THR A 108 9.46 5.27 9.49
CA THR A 108 9.90 3.98 10.04
C THR A 108 9.33 3.84 11.44
N ILE A 109 8.67 2.71 11.68
CA ILE A 109 7.99 2.39 12.92
C ILE A 109 8.49 1.02 13.40
N ILE A 110 8.75 0.92 14.70
CA ILE A 110 9.00 -0.36 15.37
C ILE A 110 7.97 -0.49 16.50
N GLY A 111 7.27 -1.61 16.50
CA GLY A 111 6.25 -1.96 17.48
C GLY A 111 5.97 -3.46 17.41
N GLU A 112 4.82 -3.87 17.90
CA GLU A 112 4.39 -5.26 17.96
C GLU A 112 2.98 -5.41 17.38
N THR A 113 2.53 -6.65 17.17
CA THR A 113 1.11 -6.97 16.96
C THR A 113 0.81 -8.30 17.64
N GLU A 114 -0.43 -8.43 18.11
CA GLU A 114 -0.95 -9.71 18.56
C GLU A 114 -0.98 -10.72 17.40
N VAL A 115 -0.65 -11.97 17.70
CA VAL A 115 -0.81 -13.07 16.74
C VAL A 115 -2.17 -13.73 16.95
N SER A 116 -2.93 -13.89 15.86
CA SER A 116 -4.18 -14.65 15.91
C SER A 116 -3.85 -16.15 15.86
N SER A 117 -4.47 -16.96 16.72
CA SER A 117 -4.29 -18.42 16.70
C SER A 117 -5.61 -19.16 16.80
N ILE A 118 -5.80 -20.19 15.99
CA ILE A 118 -6.97 -21.09 16.03
C ILE A 118 -6.47 -22.52 16.09
N ASN A 119 -6.82 -23.27 17.14
CA ASN A 119 -6.39 -24.67 17.35
C ASN A 119 -4.86 -24.87 17.29
N GLY A 120 -4.07 -23.87 17.69
CA GLY A 120 -2.60 -23.93 17.63
C GLY A 120 -1.99 -23.44 16.30
N ASP A 121 -2.79 -23.31 15.24
CA ASP A 121 -2.37 -22.71 13.98
C ASP A 121 -2.27 -21.18 14.13
N LEU A 122 -1.15 -20.59 13.71
CA LEU A 122 -0.94 -19.14 13.67
C LEU A 122 -1.48 -18.58 12.36
N ILE A 123 -2.28 -17.52 12.46
CA ILE A 123 -2.88 -16.81 11.33
C ILE A 123 -2.17 -15.46 11.20
N ILE A 124 -1.51 -15.26 10.06
CA ILE A 124 -0.71 -14.07 9.80
C ILE A 124 -1.27 -13.33 8.60
N LYS A 125 -1.57 -12.04 8.79
CA LYS A 125 -1.86 -11.10 7.71
C LYS A 125 -0.54 -10.48 7.21
N PRO A 126 -0.08 -10.78 6.00
CA PRO A 126 1.26 -10.38 5.55
C PRO A 126 1.46 -8.86 5.52
N PHE A 127 0.38 -8.09 5.36
CA PHE A 127 0.39 -6.64 5.28
C PHE A 127 -0.44 -5.98 6.39
N LEU A 128 -0.70 -6.71 7.49
CA LEU A 128 -1.58 -6.29 8.59
C LEU A 128 -2.92 -5.76 8.04
N ASN A 129 -3.37 -4.58 8.47
CA ASN A 129 -4.60 -3.95 7.97
C ASN A 129 -4.33 -2.77 7.01
N PHE A 130 -3.12 -2.66 6.44
CA PHE A 130 -2.77 -1.56 5.52
C PHE A 130 -3.43 -1.63 4.14
N PRO A 131 -3.64 -2.80 3.52
CA PRO A 131 -4.42 -2.88 2.28
C PRO A 131 -5.86 -2.43 2.51
N LEU A 132 -6.54 -1.97 1.43
CA LEU A 132 -7.96 -1.66 1.49
C LEU A 132 -8.74 -2.90 1.98
N SER A 133 -9.54 -2.73 3.03
CA SER A 133 -10.37 -3.78 3.61
C SER A 133 -11.66 -4.03 2.83
N GLU A 134 -12.19 -2.98 2.18
CA GLU A 134 -13.35 -3.05 1.30
C GLU A 134 -13.12 -2.28 0.01
N ASN A 135 -13.90 -2.62 -1.02
CA ASN A 135 -13.87 -1.89 -2.28
C ASN A 135 -14.54 -0.51 -2.11
N PRO A 136 -13.83 0.61 -2.38
CA PRO A 136 -14.41 1.94 -2.25
C PRO A 136 -15.53 2.21 -3.28
N PHE A 137 -15.60 1.43 -4.36
CA PHE A 137 -16.58 1.57 -5.43
C PHE A 137 -17.81 0.69 -5.19
N LYS A 138 -18.82 1.25 -4.52
CA LYS A 138 -20.05 0.51 -4.17
C LYS A 138 -21.10 0.51 -5.29
N GLU A 139 -21.22 1.61 -6.02
CA GLU A 139 -22.19 1.79 -7.12
C GLU A 139 -21.96 0.81 -8.28
N LYS A 140 -23.04 0.41 -8.98
CA LYS A 140 -22.96 -0.46 -10.16
C LYS A 140 -22.47 0.29 -11.40
N THR A 141 -22.91 1.53 -11.56
CA THR A 141 -22.58 2.41 -12.69
C THR A 141 -22.32 3.82 -12.18
N ARG A 142 -21.74 4.68 -13.03
CA ARG A 142 -21.57 6.11 -12.74
C ARG A 142 -21.97 6.95 -13.95
N SER A 143 -22.47 8.15 -13.73
CA SER A 143 -22.71 9.14 -14.80
C SER A 143 -21.52 10.09 -15.01
N TYR A 144 -20.55 10.05 -14.11
CA TYR A 144 -19.35 10.89 -14.13
C TYR A 144 -18.10 10.04 -14.02
N PRO A 145 -16.98 10.47 -14.62
CA PRO A 145 -15.71 9.76 -14.53
C PRO A 145 -15.20 9.68 -13.08
N VAL A 146 -14.35 8.68 -12.83
CA VAL A 146 -13.55 8.62 -11.61
C VAL A 146 -12.23 9.33 -11.88
N ASP A 147 -11.96 10.38 -11.12
CA ASP A 147 -10.74 11.18 -11.23
C ASP A 147 -9.89 11.01 -9.97
N PHE A 148 -8.71 10.40 -10.13
CA PHE A 148 -7.70 10.23 -9.08
C PHE A 148 -6.71 11.39 -9.01
N ILE A 149 -6.85 12.40 -9.88
CA ILE A 149 -5.99 13.59 -10.06
C ILE A 149 -4.61 13.24 -10.63
N PHE A 150 -3.96 12.20 -10.10
CA PHE A 150 -2.65 11.70 -10.54
C PHE A 150 -2.62 10.17 -10.50
N PRO A 151 -1.82 9.53 -11.37
CA PRO A 151 -1.62 8.09 -11.30
C PRO A 151 -0.78 7.73 -10.06
N PHE A 152 -1.06 6.59 -9.44
CA PHE A 152 -0.29 6.10 -8.31
C PHE A 152 -0.02 4.60 -8.38
N LYS A 153 1.04 4.19 -7.69
CA LYS A 153 1.49 2.82 -7.50
C LYS A 153 1.49 2.52 -6.01
N GLN A 154 0.78 1.48 -5.60
CA GLN A 154 0.88 0.91 -4.26
C GLN A 154 1.69 -0.36 -4.30
N GLN A 155 2.65 -0.49 -3.39
CA GLN A 155 3.48 -1.67 -3.27
C GLN A 155 3.55 -2.10 -1.81
N PHE A 156 3.23 -3.35 -1.54
CA PHE A 156 3.34 -3.98 -0.23
C PHE A 156 4.42 -5.07 -0.32
N ILE A 157 5.37 -5.04 0.60
CA ILE A 157 6.47 -5.99 0.68
C ILE A 157 6.50 -6.51 2.11
N SER A 158 6.39 -7.81 2.29
CA SER A 158 6.44 -8.44 3.60
C SER A 158 7.51 -9.51 3.62
N LYS A 159 8.31 -9.50 4.68
CA LYS A 159 9.27 -10.55 5.02
C LYS A 159 8.88 -11.11 6.37
N ILE A 160 8.42 -12.36 6.38
CA ILE A 160 7.89 -13.03 7.56
C ILE A 160 8.85 -14.16 7.94
N LYS A 161 9.34 -14.15 9.18
CA LYS A 161 10.12 -15.24 9.74
C LYS A 161 9.16 -16.30 10.30
N VAL A 162 9.26 -17.51 9.78
CA VAL A 162 8.54 -18.68 10.31
C VAL A 162 9.21 -19.08 11.64
N PRO A 163 8.47 -19.15 12.76
CA PRO A 163 9.02 -19.58 14.05
C PRO A 163 9.52 -21.04 14.00
N GLU A 164 10.44 -21.39 14.88
CA GLU A 164 10.88 -22.78 15.03
C GLU A 164 9.72 -23.68 15.47
N GLY A 165 9.67 -24.91 14.94
CA GLY A 165 8.58 -25.86 15.20
C GLY A 165 7.30 -25.61 14.41
N TYR A 166 7.26 -24.57 13.56
CA TYR A 166 6.15 -24.28 12.66
C TYR A 166 6.52 -24.51 11.18
N LYS A 167 5.52 -24.94 10.40
CA LYS A 167 5.56 -24.98 8.93
C LYS A 167 4.40 -24.21 8.33
N VAL A 168 4.59 -23.77 7.09
CA VAL A 168 3.51 -23.14 6.32
C VAL A 168 2.50 -24.22 5.93
N LYS A 169 1.32 -24.20 6.56
CA LYS A 169 0.21 -25.11 6.25
C LYS A 169 -0.56 -24.65 5.03
N HIS A 170 -0.81 -23.34 4.95
CA HIS A 170 -1.51 -22.74 3.82
C HIS A 170 -0.82 -21.46 3.40
N LEU A 171 -0.38 -21.46 2.14
CA LEU A 171 0.13 -20.29 1.43
C LEU A 171 -0.80 -19.99 0.27
N PRO A 172 -1.31 -18.75 0.14
CA PRO A 172 -2.11 -18.39 -1.02
C PRO A 172 -1.33 -18.53 -2.33
N GLU A 173 -2.05 -18.80 -3.41
CA GLU A 173 -1.45 -18.82 -4.75
C GLU A 173 -1.05 -17.41 -5.20
N SER A 174 0.10 -17.32 -5.86
CA SER A 174 0.52 -16.11 -6.56
C SER A 174 -0.50 -15.76 -7.65
N PHE A 175 -0.70 -14.48 -7.88
CA PHE A 175 -1.70 -13.98 -8.81
C PHE A 175 -1.12 -12.84 -9.62
N ASN A 176 -1.47 -12.78 -10.90
CA ASN A 176 -1.16 -11.68 -11.78
C ASN A 176 -2.38 -11.40 -12.65
N ASN A 177 -2.78 -10.14 -12.71
CA ASN A 177 -3.79 -9.66 -13.62
C ASN A 177 -3.41 -8.26 -14.08
N GLU A 178 -3.20 -8.14 -15.38
CA GLU A 178 -2.95 -6.89 -16.05
C GLU A 178 -4.11 -6.64 -17.02
N ASN A 179 -4.72 -5.46 -16.92
CA ASN A 179 -5.72 -4.99 -17.86
C ASN A 179 -5.47 -3.52 -18.21
N GLU A 180 -6.38 -2.88 -18.96
CA GLU A 180 -6.25 -1.47 -19.32
C GLU A 180 -6.45 -0.52 -18.13
N MET A 181 -7.02 -1.02 -17.03
CA MET A 181 -7.33 -0.22 -15.85
C MET A 181 -6.16 -0.17 -14.88
N ALA A 182 -5.64 -1.34 -14.51
CA ALA A 182 -4.60 -1.51 -13.52
C ALA A 182 -3.76 -2.76 -13.76
N ASP A 183 -2.53 -2.73 -13.26
CA ASP A 183 -1.71 -3.93 -13.05
C ASP A 183 -1.83 -4.36 -11.60
N ILE A 184 -2.15 -5.64 -11.38
CA ILE A 184 -2.25 -6.26 -10.07
C ILE A 184 -1.36 -7.50 -10.08
N ASP A 185 -0.38 -7.53 -9.20
CA ASP A 185 0.40 -8.75 -8.98
C ASP A 185 0.63 -8.98 -7.49
N ILE A 186 0.63 -10.25 -7.11
CA ILE A 186 1.05 -10.70 -5.79
C ILE A 186 1.82 -12.02 -5.94
N LYS A 187 3.01 -12.06 -5.34
CA LYS A 187 3.93 -13.19 -5.38
C LYS A 187 4.28 -13.62 -3.97
N TYR A 188 4.26 -14.92 -3.76
CA TYR A 188 4.68 -15.58 -2.53
C TYR A 188 5.90 -16.45 -2.83
N ASP A 189 6.99 -16.25 -2.09
CA ASP A 189 8.25 -17.01 -2.25
C ASP A 189 8.79 -17.39 -0.87
N GLN A 190 8.89 -18.70 -0.60
CA GLN A 190 9.47 -19.21 0.64
C GLN A 190 10.89 -19.70 0.41
N ARG A 191 11.84 -19.18 1.20
CA ARG A 191 13.23 -19.65 1.22
C ARG A 191 13.63 -19.96 2.65
N ALA A 192 13.89 -21.24 2.94
CA ALA A 192 14.11 -21.74 4.29
C ALA A 192 12.96 -21.31 5.23
N ASN A 193 13.29 -20.64 6.34
CA ASN A 193 12.34 -20.14 7.32
C ASN A 193 11.85 -18.70 7.03
N ILE A 194 12.12 -18.15 5.86
CA ILE A 194 11.68 -16.80 5.48
C ILE A 194 10.66 -16.89 4.35
N LEU A 195 9.49 -16.32 4.58
CA LEU A 195 8.47 -16.10 3.56
C LEU A 195 8.53 -14.65 3.07
N ASN A 196 8.70 -14.46 1.78
CA ASN A 196 8.69 -13.15 1.12
C ASN A 196 7.40 -13.01 0.32
N ILE A 197 6.67 -11.94 0.56
CA ILE A 197 5.44 -11.61 -0.16
C ILE A 197 5.61 -10.22 -0.77
N ILE A 198 5.37 -10.10 -2.07
CA ILE A 198 5.40 -8.82 -2.78
C ILE A 198 4.07 -8.67 -3.49
N ALA A 199 3.35 -7.58 -3.23
CA ALA A 199 2.10 -7.24 -3.89
C ALA A 199 2.19 -5.83 -4.49
N ASN A 200 1.81 -5.67 -5.75
CA ASN A 200 1.77 -4.38 -6.43
C ASN A 200 0.40 -4.12 -7.04
N PHE A 201 -0.05 -2.87 -6.91
CA PHE A 201 -1.23 -2.33 -7.56
C PHE A 201 -0.86 -1.02 -8.26
N ASN A 202 -0.97 -0.98 -9.57
CA ASN A 202 -0.58 0.15 -10.40
C ASN A 202 -1.75 0.60 -11.25
N LEU A 203 -2.27 1.81 -11.03
CA LEU A 203 -3.26 2.40 -11.93
C LEU A 203 -2.60 2.89 -13.21
N LYS A 204 -3.18 2.53 -14.36
CA LYS A 204 -2.67 2.96 -15.67
C LYS A 204 -3.13 4.34 -16.10
N LYS A 205 -4.23 4.85 -15.51
CA LYS A 205 -4.83 6.14 -15.83
C LYS A 205 -5.09 6.91 -14.54
N ASN A 206 -5.15 8.24 -14.65
CA ASN A 206 -5.61 9.12 -13.57
C ASN A 206 -7.11 9.42 -13.67
N VAL A 207 -7.70 9.29 -14.86
CA VAL A 207 -9.14 9.47 -15.10
C VAL A 207 -9.71 8.25 -15.82
N TYR A 208 -10.85 7.76 -15.33
CA TYR A 208 -11.57 6.62 -15.88
C TYR A 208 -13.00 7.01 -16.24
N SER A 209 -13.43 6.69 -17.46
CA SER A 209 -14.77 7.04 -17.95
C SER A 209 -15.88 6.23 -17.27
N PRO A 210 -17.15 6.66 -17.39
CA PRO A 210 -18.31 5.86 -16.98
C PRO A 210 -18.33 4.42 -17.52
N GLU A 211 -17.87 4.22 -18.75
CA GLU A 211 -17.82 2.92 -19.44
C GLU A 211 -16.70 2.03 -18.88
N GLU A 212 -15.61 2.62 -18.43
CA GLU A 212 -14.45 1.92 -17.84
C GLU A 212 -14.66 1.56 -16.37
N TYR A 213 -15.56 2.27 -15.70
CA TYR A 213 -15.83 2.13 -14.26
C TYR A 213 -16.10 0.68 -13.80
N PRO A 214 -16.89 -0.16 -14.51
CA PRO A 214 -17.12 -1.54 -14.09
C PRO A 214 -15.83 -2.36 -13.98
N GLU A 215 -14.91 -2.22 -14.93
CA GLU A 215 -13.61 -2.92 -14.90
C GLU A 215 -12.67 -2.32 -13.85
N LEU A 216 -12.66 -1.00 -13.66
CA LEU A 216 -11.93 -0.36 -12.56
C LEU A 216 -12.39 -0.90 -11.20
N LYS A 217 -13.71 -0.96 -10.98
CA LYS A 217 -14.31 -1.51 -9.77
C LYS A 217 -13.90 -2.97 -9.55
N LYS A 218 -13.85 -3.78 -10.61
CA LYS A 218 -13.39 -5.17 -10.55
C LYS A 218 -11.91 -5.26 -10.19
N SER A 219 -11.04 -4.40 -10.72
CA SER A 219 -9.63 -4.33 -10.33
C SER A 219 -9.44 -4.04 -8.84
N PHE A 220 -10.18 -3.06 -8.27
CA PHE A 220 -10.15 -2.81 -6.82
C PHE A 220 -10.70 -3.98 -6.00
N LYS A 221 -11.73 -4.67 -6.50
CA LYS A 221 -12.24 -5.88 -5.84
C LYS A 221 -11.17 -6.97 -5.78
N LEU A 222 -10.47 -7.23 -6.89
CA LEU A 222 -9.38 -8.20 -6.94
C LEU A 222 -8.23 -7.83 -5.99
N MET A 223 -7.86 -6.54 -5.94
CA MET A 223 -6.86 -6.05 -4.99
C MET A 223 -7.24 -6.40 -3.55
N VAL A 224 -8.46 -6.06 -3.12
CA VAL A 224 -8.97 -6.34 -1.77
C VAL A 224 -8.95 -7.85 -1.49
N GLU A 225 -9.48 -8.67 -2.41
CA GLU A 225 -9.57 -10.13 -2.25
C GLU A 225 -8.20 -10.82 -2.19
N LYS A 226 -7.19 -10.29 -2.88
CA LYS A 226 -5.86 -10.92 -2.98
C LYS A 226 -4.90 -10.43 -1.91
N PHE A 227 -4.91 -9.14 -1.57
CA PHE A 227 -3.92 -8.56 -0.66
C PHE A 227 -4.26 -8.79 0.81
N ASN A 228 -5.52 -9.10 1.12
CA ASN A 228 -5.96 -9.41 2.48
C ASN A 228 -5.98 -10.93 2.78
N LYS A 229 -5.40 -11.77 1.92
CA LYS A 229 -5.34 -13.21 2.19
C LYS A 229 -4.38 -13.52 3.33
N GLU A 230 -4.84 -14.38 4.23
CA GLU A 230 -4.11 -14.82 5.40
C GLU A 230 -3.20 -16.01 5.07
N ILE A 231 -2.09 -16.09 5.81
CA ILE A 231 -1.14 -17.20 5.78
C ILE A 231 -1.34 -17.98 7.06
N ILE A 232 -1.37 -19.32 6.95
CA ILE A 232 -1.57 -20.20 8.11
C ILE A 232 -0.27 -20.98 8.35
N LEU A 233 0.27 -20.87 9.56
CA LEU A 233 1.39 -21.67 10.04
C LEU A 233 0.87 -22.69 11.05
N ALA A 234 1.29 -23.94 10.93
CA ALA A 234 0.91 -25.01 11.85
C ALA A 234 2.12 -25.63 12.51
N THR A 235 1.90 -26.26 13.66
CA THR A 235 2.98 -26.99 14.34
C THR A 235 3.36 -28.23 13.55
N ASP A 236 4.64 -28.61 13.62
CA ASP A 236 5.19 -29.75 12.89
C ASP A 236 4.51 -31.09 13.20
N THR A 237 3.83 -31.20 14.34
CA THR A 237 3.13 -32.40 14.80
C THR A 237 1.78 -32.65 14.12
N ASP A 238 1.18 -31.65 13.46
CA ASP A 238 -0.16 -31.78 12.85
C ASP A 238 -0.13 -32.23 11.38
N SER A 239 1.03 -32.69 10.89
CA SER A 239 1.21 -33.14 9.49
C SER A 239 0.99 -34.65 9.27
N GLU A 240 0.61 -35.41 10.31
CA GLU A 240 0.52 -36.89 10.29
C GLU A 240 -0.88 -37.47 10.58
N ILE A 241 -1.98 -36.76 10.24
CA ILE A 241 -3.34 -37.34 10.33
C ILE A 241 -4.10 -37.19 9.02
#